data_AF-A0A7R9KQE0-F1
#
_entry.id   AF-A0A7R9KQE0-F1
#
_cell.length_a   1.000
_cell.length_b   1.000
_cell.length_c   1.000
_cell.angle_alpha   90.00
_cell.angle_beta   90.00
_cell.angle_gamma   90.00
#
_symmetry.space_group_name_H-M   'P 1'
#
loop_
_entity.id
_entity.type
_entity.pdbx_description
1 polymer ?
#
loop_
_entity_poly.entity_id
_entity_poly.type
_entity_poly.pdbx_seq_one_letter_code
_entity_poly.pdbx_strand_id
1 'polypeptide(L)' 'MIGRTGRAGRKGKAITFFTEKDSDKLRSIANVMRRSGCDVPQFMLELNKRKRKKQNNKSKDKKSKKHKTDESDDNDIESD' A
#
# COMPACT_ATOMS: atom_id res chain seq x y z
N MET A 1 -15.45 -3.22 7.09
CA MET A 1 -14.55 -4.07 6.28
C MET A 1 -14.93 -3.94 4.82
N ILE A 2 -13.98 -3.72 3.92
CA ILE A 2 -14.22 -3.56 2.47
C ILE A 2 -14.71 -4.88 1.83
N GLY A 3 -14.27 -6.04 2.32
CA GLY A 3 -14.68 -7.36 1.82
C GLY A 3 -16.13 -7.79 2.11
N ARG A 4 -16.99 -6.91 2.65
CA ARG A 4 -18.42 -7.22 2.91
C ARG A 4 -19.36 -6.69 1.83
N THR A 5 -18.87 -5.91 0.86
CA THR A 5 -19.65 -5.39 -0.27
C THR A 5 -19.25 -6.09 -1.57
N GLY A 6 -20.11 -6.06 -2.59
CA GLY A 6 -19.83 -6.59 -3.93
C GLY A 6 -19.74 -8.12 -4.03
N ARG A 7 -20.89 -8.81 -4.14
CA ARG A 7 -20.97 -10.28 -4.26
C ARG A 7 -21.94 -10.67 -5.38
N ALA A 8 -21.82 -11.90 -5.90
CA ALA A 8 -22.68 -12.44 -6.95
C ALA A 8 -22.77 -11.54 -8.21
N GLY A 9 -21.62 -11.05 -8.69
CA GLY A 9 -21.53 -10.17 -9.86
C GLY A 9 -22.05 -8.74 -9.65
N ARG A 10 -22.54 -8.40 -8.45
CA ARG A 10 -23.05 -7.05 -8.15
C ARG A 10 -21.92 -6.15 -7.70
N LYS A 11 -21.90 -4.91 -8.21
CA LYS A 11 -20.97 -3.87 -7.77
C LYS A 11 -21.25 -3.47 -6.30
N GLY A 12 -20.20 -3.24 -5.53
CA GLY A 12 -20.26 -2.80 -4.14
C GLY A 12 -19.48 -1.49 -3.94
N LYS A 13 -19.93 -0.64 -3.01
CA LYS A 13 -19.24 0.60 -2.64
C LYS A 13 -18.83 0.55 -1.16
N ALA A 14 -17.61 1.00 -0.86
CA ALA A 14 -17.12 1.18 0.50
C ALA A 14 -16.47 2.56 0.61
N ILE A 15 -16.94 3.39 1.54
CA ILE A 15 -16.41 4.73 1.80
C ILE A 15 -15.64 4.67 3.12
N THR A 16 -14.41 5.16 3.12
CA THR A 16 -13.55 5.21 4.31
C THR A 16 -13.17 6.65 4.58
N PHE A 17 -13.59 7.18 5.71
CA PHE A 17 -13.12 8.48 6.20
C PHE A 17 -11.81 8.29 6.96
N PHE A 18 -10.92 9.28 6.85
CA PHE A 18 -9.66 9.30 7.56
C PHE A 18 -9.35 10.72 8.01
N THR A 19 -8.46 10.84 8.99
CA THR A 19 -7.95 12.13 9.47
C THR A 19 -6.44 12.19 9.34
N GLU A 20 -5.84 13.33 9.64
CA GLU A 20 -4.38 13.51 9.65
C GLU A 20 -3.68 12.51 10.59
N LYS A 21 -4.36 12.09 11.67
CA LYS A 21 -3.87 11.08 12.62
C LYS A 21 -3.71 9.68 12.01
N ASP A 22 -4.35 9.43 10.86
CA ASP A 22 -4.27 8.15 10.13
C ASP A 22 -3.28 8.16 8.97
N SER A 23 -2.57 9.27 8.75
CA SER A 23 -1.57 9.45 7.68
C SER A 23 -0.56 8.30 7.60
N ASP A 24 -0.09 7.80 8.75
CA ASP A 24 0.79 6.64 8.90
C ASP A 24 0.28 5.35 8.21
N LYS A 25 -1.05 5.17 8.14
CA LYS A 25 -1.71 3.97 7.60
C LYS A 25 -2.09 4.14 6.14
N LEU A 26 -2.35 5.38 5.71
CA LEU A 26 -2.84 5.71 4.38
C LEU A 26 -1.90 5.23 3.27
N ARG A 27 -0.57 5.33 3.45
CA ARG A 27 0.38 4.84 2.43
C ARG A 27 0.21 3.35 2.13
N SER A 28 -0.09 2.53 3.15
CA SER A 28 -0.33 1.10 2.97
C SER A 28 -1.68 0.84 2.28
N ILE A 29 -2.70 1.65 2.58
CA ILE A 29 -4.03 1.54 1.95
C ILE A 29 -3.94 1.94 0.47
N ALA A 30 -3.25 3.05 0.18
CA ALA A 30 -2.98 3.53 -1.17
C ALA A 30 -2.30 2.48 -2.05
N ASN A 31 -1.29 1.78 -1.50
CA ASN A 31 -0.63 0.69 -2.21
C ASN A 31 -1.56 -0.50 -2.50
N VAL A 32 -2.48 -0.83 -1.59
CA VAL A 32 -3.47 -1.88 -1.82
C VAL A 32 -4.44 -1.43 -2.92
N MET A 33 -4.97 -0.20 -2.85
CA MET A 33 -5.87 0.36 -3.86
C MET A 33 -5.23 0.37 -5.25
N ARG A 34 -3.97 0.82 -5.38
CA ARG A 34 -3.24 0.82 -6.65
C ARG A 34 -3.09 -0.58 -7.23
N ARG A 35 -2.73 -1.56 -6.40
CA ARG A 35 -2.63 -2.98 -6.81
C ARG A 35 -3.97 -3.60 -7.18
N SER A 36 -5.08 -3.04 -6.71
CA SER A 36 -6.43 -3.46 -7.08
C SER A 36 -6.94 -2.77 -8.35
N GLY A 37 -6.12 -1.94 -9.02
CA GLY A 37 -6.52 -1.19 -10.21
C GLY A 37 -7.48 -0.05 -9.92
N CYS A 38 -7.48 0.47 -8.68
CA CYS A 38 -8.25 1.66 -8.34
C CYS A 38 -7.42 2.93 -8.60
N ASP A 39 -8.10 4.01 -8.99
CA ASP A 39 -7.49 5.33 -9.05
C ASP A 39 -7.12 5.81 -7.64
N VAL A 40 -5.85 6.12 -7.44
CA VAL A 40 -5.32 6.59 -6.16
C VAL A 40 -4.77 7.99 -6.33
N PRO A 41 -5.25 8.98 -5.55
CA PRO A 41 -4.68 10.33 -5.58
C PRO A 41 -3.19 10.34 -5.22
N GLN A 42 -2.42 11.14 -5.95
CA GLN A 42 -0.96 11.22 -5.82
C GLN A 42 -0.49 11.57 -4.40
N PHE A 43 -1.19 12.47 -3.71
CA PHE A 43 -0.84 12.85 -2.33
C PHE A 43 -0.84 11.67 -1.36
N MET A 44 -1.65 10.63 -1.59
CA MET A 44 -1.66 9.42 -0.75
C MET A 44 -0.43 8.53 -1.00
N LEU A 45 0.18 8.63 -2.18
CA LEU A 45 1.41 7.96 -2.55
C LEU A 45 2.67 8.72 -2.09
N GLU A 46 2.56 10.00 -1.81
CA GLU A 46 3.69 10.80 -1.32
C GLU A 46 3.85 10.72 0.21
N LEU A 47 2.89 10.11 0.91
CA LEU A 47 2.92 9.96 2.36
C LEU A 47 4.15 9.16 2.83
N ASN A 48 4.76 9.66 3.91
CA ASN A 48 5.97 9.09 4.50
C ASN A 48 5.79 7.62 4.88
N LYS A 49 6.75 6.78 4.46
CA LYS A 49 6.75 5.36 4.80
C LYS A 49 7.01 5.20 6.29
N ARG A 50 6.09 4.50 6.98
CA ARG A 50 6.28 4.12 8.38
C ARG A 50 7.59 3.34 8.53
N LYS A 51 8.56 3.89 9.28
CA LYS A 51 9.82 3.21 9.55
C LYS A 51 9.51 1.98 10.40
N ARG A 52 9.84 0.78 9.88
CA ARG A 52 9.72 -0.45 10.66
C ARG A 52 10.65 -0.34 11.87
N LYS A 53 10.08 -0.35 13.08
CA LYS A 53 10.87 -0.42 14.31
C LYS A 53 11.62 -1.76 14.26
N LYS A 54 12.94 -1.69 14.10
CA LYS A 54 13.81 -2.86 14.03
C LYS A 54 13.72 -3.55 15.39
N GLN A 55 12.94 -4.63 15.49
CA GLN A 55 12.95 -5.47 16.67
C GLN A 55 14.35 -6.10 16.71
N ASN A 56 15.16 -5.74 17.71
CA ASN A 56 16.44 -6.38 17.98
C ASN A 56 16.17 -7.80 18.50
N ASN A 57 15.75 -8.70 17.61
CA ASN A 57 15.79 -10.14 17.90
C ASN A 57 17.26 -10.56 17.84
N LYS A 58 17.92 -10.52 19.00
CA LYS A 58 19.16 -11.26 19.24
C LYS A 58 18.82 -12.75 19.28
N SER A 59 18.63 -13.36 18.12
CA SER A 59 18.64 -14.81 17.99
C SER A 59 18.90 -15.24 16.54
N LYS A 60 20.19 -15.56 16.33
CA LYS A 60 20.73 -16.63 15.48
C LYS A 60 20.46 -16.56 13.97
N ASP A 61 21.54 -16.20 13.26
CA ASP A 61 22.00 -16.77 12.00
C ASP A 61 20.96 -17.29 11.00
N LYS A 62 20.70 -16.50 9.96
CA LYS A 62 20.90 -16.94 8.57
C LYS A 62 20.88 -15.75 7.60
N LYS A 63 22.07 -15.49 7.07
CA LYS A 63 22.41 -14.61 5.96
C LYS A 63 21.48 -14.84 4.76
N SER A 64 20.67 -13.86 4.38
CA SER A 64 20.22 -13.70 2.98
C SER A 64 19.88 -12.25 2.65
N LYS A 65 20.86 -11.62 1.99
CA LYS A 65 20.76 -10.57 0.97
C LYS A 65 19.75 -9.44 1.19
N LYS A 66 20.32 -8.32 1.62
CA LYS A 66 19.93 -6.95 1.26
C LYS A 66 19.67 -6.89 -0.26
N HIS A 67 18.46 -6.58 -0.69
CA HIS A 67 18.21 -5.87 -1.95
C HIS A 67 17.57 -4.54 -1.58
N LYS A 68 18.36 -3.48 -1.72
CA LYS A 68 17.81 -2.18 -2.09
C LYS A 68 17.36 -2.34 -3.52
N THR A 69 16.08 -2.14 -3.78
CA THR A 69 15.63 -1.55 -5.04
C THR A 69 14.83 -0.33 -4.62
N ASP A 70 15.55 0.78 -4.56
CA ASP A 70 14.98 2.09 -4.86
C ASP A 70 14.91 2.11 -6.39
N GLU A 71 13.86 1.55 -6.98
CA GLU A 71 13.57 1.66 -8.41
C GLU A 71 12.12 2.11 -8.55
N SER A 72 12.02 3.29 -9.13
CA SER A 72 10.89 3.82 -9.89
C SER A 72 10.28 2.74 -10.78
N ASP A 73 9.06 2.33 -10.48
CA ASP A 73 8.16 1.79 -11.50
C ASP A 73 7.26 2.95 -11.95
N ASP A 74 7.87 3.88 -12.69
CA ASP A 74 7.22 4.43 -13.87
C ASP A 74 7.07 3.25 -14.83
N ASN A 75 5.85 2.74 -14.97
CA ASN A 75 5.50 2.00 -16.17
C ASN A 75 4.17 2.59 -16.63
N ASP A 76 4.33 3.60 -17.49
CA ASP A 76 3.38 3.95 -18.51
C ASP A 76 2.86 2.67 -19.16
N ILE A 77 1.57 2.37 -18.93
CA ILE A 77 0.81 1.54 -19.86
C ILE A 77 -0.23 2.47 -20.46
N GLU A 78 0.24 3.19 -21.47
CA GLU A 78 -0.59 3.64 -22.58
C GLU A 78 -0.43 2.60 -23.72
N SER A 79 -1.47 2.49 -24.57
CA SER A 79 -1.65 1.62 -25.76
C SER A 79 -2.33 0.27 -25.46
N ASP A 80 -3.53 -0.08 -25.95
CA ASP A 80 -4.42 0.41 -27.03
C ASP A 80 -5.89 0.51 -26.53
#